data_AF-A0A7L8AI72-F1
#
_entry.id   AF-A0A7L8AI72-F1
#
_cell.length_a   1.000
_cell.length_b   1.000
_cell.length_c   1.000
_cell.angle_alpha   90.00
_cell.angle_beta   90.00
_cell.angle_gamma   90.00
#
_symmetry.space_group_name_H-M   'P 1'
#
loop_
_entity.id
_entity.type
_entity.pdbx_description
1 polymer ?
#
loop_
_entity_poly.entity_id
_entity_poly.type
_entity_poly.pdbx_seq_one_letter_code
_entity_poly.pdbx_strand_id
1 'polypeptide(L)'
;MKIVYLYFMKLSFKITFFLLFIFATNFSFGAISMIENKATIVVLEQDYTVLIKKIKAKIDFLNKQKEKFETAKKWSPAKEKNYLKQVKTLEENLKRLGYNEEKELTVQQKIKKLQKQLKYINNSRVNKNAKDGWTKKDDSIYEKKASKLIDSIIKLRMIKE
;
A
#
# COMPACT_ATOMS: atom_id res chain seq x y z
N MET A 1 48.66 46.79 10.20
CA MET A 1 48.28 45.53 9.52
C MET A 1 48.43 44.23 10.34
N LYS A 2 48.96 44.21 11.58
CA LYS A 2 49.12 42.96 12.35
C LYS A 2 47.86 42.48 13.11
N ILE A 3 46.96 43.39 13.49
CA ILE A 3 45.77 43.07 14.31
C ILE A 3 44.69 42.33 13.50
N VAL A 4 44.50 42.71 12.23
CA VAL A 4 43.55 42.05 11.32
C VAL A 4 43.97 40.60 11.05
N TYR A 5 45.28 40.35 10.90
CA TYR A 5 45.81 39.01 10.64
C TYR A 5 45.58 38.05 11.82
N LEU A 6 45.74 38.53 13.05
CA LEU A 6 45.46 37.76 14.27
C LEU A 6 43.98 37.40 14.43
N TYR A 7 43.07 38.28 14.01
CA TYR A 7 41.63 38.01 14.02
C TYR A 7 41.25 36.97 12.97
N PHE A 8 41.78 37.09 11.75
CA PHE A 8 41.59 36.07 10.71
C PHE A 8 42.16 34.71 11.14
N MET A 9 43.35 34.66 11.75
CA MET A 9 43.94 33.41 12.22
C MET A 9 43.10 32.72 13.32
N LYS A 10 42.56 33.50 14.28
CA LYS A 10 41.68 32.98 15.34
C LYS A 10 40.32 32.53 14.79
N LEU A 11 39.81 33.18 13.75
CA LEU A 11 38.57 32.79 13.08
C LEU A 11 38.76 31.50 12.28
N SER A 12 39.85 31.39 11.52
CA SER A 12 40.23 30.17 10.80
C SER A 12 40.42 28.98 11.75
N PHE A 13 41.09 29.18 12.89
CA PHE A 13 41.31 28.12 13.87
C PHE A 13 40.01 27.58 14.48
N LYS A 14 39.05 28.46 14.79
CA LYS A 14 37.72 28.07 15.30
C LYS A 14 36.90 27.29 14.28
N ILE A 15 36.96 27.69 13.01
CA ILE A 15 36.26 27.01 11.91
C ILE A 15 36.88 25.62 11.67
N THR A 16 38.20 25.51 11.66
CA THR A 16 38.89 24.23 11.50
C THR A 16 38.58 23.28 12.67
N PHE A 17 38.55 23.79 13.90
CA PHE A 17 38.20 22.98 15.08
C PHE A 17 36.75 22.49 15.06
N PHE A 18 35.81 23.35 14.62
CA PHE A 18 34.40 22.97 14.47
C PHE A 18 34.20 21.91 13.38
N LEU A 19 34.88 22.04 12.25
CA LEU A 19 34.84 21.03 11.19
C LEU A 19 35.44 19.70 11.66
N LEU A 20 36.56 19.72 12.39
CA LEU A 20 37.18 18.51 12.93
C LEU A 20 36.26 17.79 13.94
N PHE A 21 35.53 18.55 14.77
CA PHE A 21 34.56 18.00 15.72
C PHE A 21 33.36 17.32 15.04
N ILE A 22 32.86 17.89 13.94
CA ILE A 22 31.78 17.27 13.14
C ILE A 22 32.28 15.98 12.49
N PHE A 23 33.51 15.94 11.96
CA PHE A 23 34.05 14.71 11.37
C PHE A 23 34.33 13.61 12.41
N ALA A 24 34.82 13.98 13.61
CA ALA A 24 35.09 13.01 14.68
C ALA A 24 33.81 12.38 15.27
N THR A 25 32.72 13.16 15.38
CA THR A 25 31.44 12.67 15.93
C THR A 25 30.63 11.82 14.95
N ASN A 26 30.91 11.90 13.64
CA ASN A 26 30.25 11.09 12.62
C ASN A 26 31.03 9.83 12.21
N PHE A 27 32.23 9.58 12.77
CA PHE A 27 33.06 8.42 12.41
C PHE A 27 32.90 7.21 13.36
N SER A 28 31.96 7.24 14.30
CA SER A 28 31.74 6.14 15.24
C SER A 28 30.34 5.54 15.08
N PHE A 29 30.05 4.92 13.94
CA PHE A 29 29.01 3.89 13.81
C PHE A 29 29.32 2.98 12.63
N GLY A 30 30.17 1.98 12.87
CA GLY A 30 30.52 1.00 11.84
C GLY A 30 31.45 -0.13 12.28
N ALA A 31 31.74 -0.29 13.57
CA ALA A 31 32.35 -1.52 14.09
C ALA A 31 31.25 -2.36 14.72
N ILE A 32 30.42 -3.00 13.88
CA ILE A 32 29.58 -4.10 14.36
C ILE A 32 30.52 -5.29 14.53
N SER A 33 30.88 -5.52 15.78
CA SER A 33 31.51 -6.73 16.28
C SER A 33 30.93 -7.98 15.60
N MET A 34 31.81 -8.82 15.05
CA MET A 34 31.54 -10.23 14.83
C MET A 34 31.15 -10.85 16.17
N ILE A 35 29.85 -10.87 16.45
CA ILE A 35 29.29 -11.74 17.45
C ILE A 35 28.74 -12.92 16.67
N GLU A 36 29.45 -14.05 16.80
CA GLU A 36 29.06 -15.38 16.37
C GLU A 36 27.81 -15.82 17.15
N ASN A 37 26.69 -15.19 16.88
CA ASN A 37 25.38 -15.69 17.27
C ASN A 37 24.65 -15.95 15.98
N LYS A 38 24.08 -17.15 15.83
CA LYS A 38 23.15 -17.50 14.76
C LYS A 38 21.99 -16.51 14.83
N ALA A 39 22.14 -15.35 14.19
CA ALA A 39 21.11 -14.39 14.01
C ALA A 39 20.10 -15.08 13.10
N THR A 40 19.04 -15.61 13.69
CA THR A 40 17.82 -15.85 12.94
C THR A 40 17.45 -14.49 12.37
N ILE A 41 17.73 -14.29 11.09
CA ILE A 41 17.30 -13.11 10.36
C ILE A 41 15.78 -13.19 10.39
N VAL A 42 15.17 -12.56 11.39
CA VAL A 42 13.76 -12.25 11.37
C VAL A 42 13.65 -11.23 10.25
N VAL A 43 13.36 -11.70 9.04
CA VAL A 43 12.98 -10.84 7.93
C VAL A 43 11.71 -10.15 8.40
N LEU A 44 11.87 -8.92 8.90
CA LEU A 44 10.75 -8.07 9.24
C LEU A 44 10.08 -7.73 7.92
N GLU A 45 9.04 -8.48 7.55
CA GLU A 45 8.24 -8.17 6.36
C GLU A 45 7.69 -6.75 6.53
N GLN A 46 8.24 -5.82 5.78
CA GLN A 46 7.73 -4.45 5.76
C GLN A 46 6.34 -4.47 5.13
N ASP A 47 5.36 -3.90 5.84
CA ASP A 47 4.00 -3.77 5.32
C ASP A 47 3.97 -2.74 4.19
N TYR A 48 4.05 -3.22 2.94
CA TYR A 48 3.95 -2.39 1.74
C TYR A 48 2.51 -2.07 1.33
N THR A 49 1.49 -2.39 2.15
CA THR A 49 0.07 -2.22 1.80
C THR A 49 -0.27 -0.79 1.37
N VAL A 50 0.25 0.22 2.08
CA VAL A 50 0.00 1.63 1.74
C VAL A 50 0.63 1.99 0.39
N LEU A 51 1.83 1.50 0.11
CA LEU A 51 2.54 1.76 -1.14
C LEU A 51 1.84 1.07 -2.32
N ILE A 52 1.43 -0.18 -2.15
CA ILE A 52 0.62 -0.93 -3.12
C ILE A 52 -0.67 -0.17 -3.43
N LYS A 53 -1.41 0.30 -2.40
CA LYS A 53 -2.62 1.12 -2.59
C LYS A 53 -2.36 2.38 -3.40
N LYS A 54 -1.27 3.10 -3.13
CA LYS A 54 -0.88 4.31 -3.86
C LYS A 54 -0.55 4.02 -5.32
N ILE A 55 0.19 2.95 -5.59
CA ILE A 55 0.54 2.55 -6.97
C ILE A 55 -0.73 2.18 -7.75
N LYS A 56 -1.64 1.39 -7.16
CA LYS A 56 -2.94 1.05 -7.78
C LYS A 56 -3.76 2.30 -8.08
N ALA A 57 -3.87 3.22 -7.13
CA ALA A 57 -4.59 4.48 -7.34
C ALA A 57 -3.98 5.32 -8.48
N LYS A 58 -2.65 5.25 -8.67
CA LYS A 58 -1.98 5.93 -9.77
C LYS A 58 -2.29 5.30 -11.13
N ILE A 59 -2.32 3.97 -11.22
CA ILE A 59 -2.74 3.23 -12.42
C ILE A 59 -4.18 3.59 -12.77
N ASP A 60 -5.10 3.55 -11.79
CA ASP A 60 -6.51 3.92 -12.01
C ASP A 60 -6.68 5.35 -12.50
N PHE A 61 -5.90 6.29 -11.96
CA PHE A 61 -5.88 7.67 -12.44
C PHE A 61 -5.42 7.78 -13.88
N LEU A 62 -4.37 7.04 -14.28
CA LEU A 62 -3.88 7.02 -15.66
C LEU A 62 -4.93 6.45 -16.62
N ASN A 63 -5.62 5.38 -16.21
CA ASN A 63 -6.71 4.76 -16.99
C ASN A 63 -7.86 5.76 -17.23
N LYS A 64 -8.30 6.45 -16.17
CA LYS A 64 -9.35 7.49 -16.27
C LYS A 64 -8.91 8.67 -17.13
N GLN A 65 -7.64 9.07 -17.07
CA GLN A 65 -7.12 10.13 -17.93
C GLN A 65 -7.10 9.71 -19.39
N LYS A 66 -6.68 8.47 -19.68
CA LYS A 66 -6.74 7.90 -21.03
C LYS A 66 -8.18 7.96 -21.57
N GLU A 67 -9.15 7.42 -20.82
CA GLU A 67 -10.57 7.42 -21.19
C GLU A 67 -11.10 8.84 -21.48
N LYS A 68 -10.77 9.81 -20.63
CA LYS A 68 -11.14 11.23 -20.83
C LYS A 68 -10.55 11.80 -22.12
N PHE A 69 -9.28 11.52 -22.41
CA PHE A 69 -8.62 12.01 -23.62
C PHE A 69 -9.13 11.31 -24.88
N GLU A 70 -9.46 10.03 -24.81
CA GLU A 70 -10.07 9.27 -25.91
C GLU A 70 -11.46 9.83 -26.23
N THR A 71 -12.29 10.05 -25.20
CA THR A 71 -13.63 10.65 -25.36
C THR A 71 -13.54 12.05 -25.95
N ALA A 72 -12.56 12.84 -25.51
CA ALA A 72 -12.31 14.17 -26.06
C ALA A 72 -11.61 14.17 -27.43
N LYS A 73 -11.32 13.01 -28.04
CA LYS A 73 -10.52 12.85 -29.26
C LYS A 73 -9.14 13.56 -29.22
N LYS A 74 -8.61 13.75 -28.01
CA LYS A 74 -7.30 14.36 -27.72
C LYS A 74 -6.22 13.31 -27.45
N TRP A 75 -6.54 12.04 -27.69
CA TRP A 75 -5.60 10.94 -27.57
C TRP A 75 -4.71 10.86 -28.80
N SER A 76 -3.40 10.71 -28.59
CA SER A 76 -2.42 10.68 -29.66
C SER A 76 -1.44 9.52 -29.47
N PRO A 77 -0.79 9.03 -30.54
CA PRO A 77 0.19 7.95 -30.42
C PRO A 77 1.33 8.25 -29.44
N ALA A 78 1.76 9.52 -29.35
CA ALA A 78 2.76 9.94 -28.38
C ALA A 78 2.27 9.81 -26.94
N LYS A 79 0.99 10.12 -26.67
CA LYS A 79 0.37 9.94 -25.35
C LYS A 79 0.19 8.46 -25.00
N GLU A 80 -0.21 7.62 -25.96
CA GLU A 80 -0.30 6.17 -25.77
C GLU A 80 1.05 5.58 -25.38
N LYS A 81 2.13 5.91 -26.11
CA LYS A 81 3.49 5.44 -25.78
C LYS A 81 3.92 5.84 -24.37
N ASN A 82 3.64 7.08 -23.97
CA ASN A 82 3.98 7.56 -22.62
C ASN A 82 3.13 6.88 -21.54
N TYR A 83 1.83 6.71 -21.79
CA TYR A 83 0.91 5.98 -20.91
C TYR A 83 1.36 4.54 -20.68
N LEU A 84 1.64 3.80 -21.76
CA LEU A 84 2.10 2.40 -21.68
C LEU A 84 3.41 2.29 -20.89
N LYS A 85 4.36 3.22 -21.10
CA LYS A 85 5.60 3.25 -20.33
C LYS A 85 5.34 3.45 -18.84
N GLN A 86 4.48 4.40 -18.48
CA GLN A 86 4.16 4.69 -17.07
C GLN A 86 3.44 3.53 -16.39
N VAL A 87 2.43 2.94 -17.05
CA VAL A 87 1.69 1.79 -16.52
C VAL A 87 2.63 0.60 -16.31
N LYS A 88 3.47 0.27 -17.30
CA LYS A 88 4.44 -0.83 -17.20
C LYS A 88 5.39 -0.66 -16.02
N THR A 89 5.93 0.56 -15.80
CA THR A 89 6.80 0.83 -14.65
C THR A 89 6.06 0.65 -13.32
N LEU A 90 4.80 1.06 -13.23
CA LEU A 90 3.99 0.89 -12.02
C LEU A 90 3.65 -0.59 -11.76
N GLU A 91 3.36 -1.37 -12.80
CA GLU A 91 3.14 -2.82 -12.71
C GLU A 91 4.40 -3.57 -12.28
N GLU A 92 5.56 -3.22 -12.81
CA GLU A 92 6.85 -3.79 -12.38
C GLU A 92 7.12 -3.48 -10.90
N ASN A 93 6.81 -2.26 -10.45
CA ASN A 93 6.93 -1.88 -9.04
C ASN A 93 5.98 -2.70 -8.16
N LEU A 94 4.75 -2.96 -8.60
CA LEU A 94 3.82 -3.85 -7.88
C LEU A 94 4.40 -5.27 -7.76
N LYS A 95 4.91 -5.83 -8.85
CA LYS A 95 5.54 -7.16 -8.84
C LYS A 95 6.72 -7.24 -7.86
N ARG A 96 7.57 -6.21 -7.83
CA ARG A 96 8.70 -6.13 -6.87
C ARG A 96 8.25 -6.07 -5.41
N LEU A 97 7.09 -5.49 -5.14
CA LEU A 97 6.50 -5.42 -3.80
C LEU A 97 5.77 -6.71 -3.40
N GLY A 98 5.89 -7.80 -4.17
CA GLY A 98 5.20 -9.05 -3.93
C GLY A 98 3.69 -8.98 -4.21
N TYR A 99 3.21 -7.91 -4.86
CA TYR A 99 1.84 -7.84 -5.32
C TYR A 99 1.69 -8.73 -6.55
N ASN A 100 1.24 -9.95 -6.31
CA ASN A 100 0.63 -10.75 -7.34
C ASN A 100 -0.76 -10.18 -7.59
N GLU A 101 -1.02 -9.77 -8.83
CA GLU A 101 -2.32 -9.30 -9.29
C GLU A 101 -3.41 -10.19 -8.69
N GLU A 102 -4.44 -9.58 -8.06
CA GLU A 102 -5.54 -10.32 -7.45
C GLU A 102 -6.09 -11.27 -8.51
N LYS A 103 -5.64 -12.54 -8.42
CA LYS A 103 -5.98 -13.59 -9.36
C LYS A 103 -7.48 -13.53 -9.52
N GLU A 104 -7.94 -13.28 -10.74
CA GLU A 104 -9.38 -13.08 -10.97
C GLU A 104 -10.11 -14.25 -10.31
N LEU A 105 -10.89 -13.93 -9.28
CA LEU A 105 -11.49 -14.98 -8.47
C LEU A 105 -12.41 -15.78 -9.39
N THR A 106 -12.19 -17.09 -9.44
CA THR A 106 -13.11 -17.96 -10.17
C THR A 106 -14.52 -17.80 -9.59
N VAL A 107 -15.55 -18.09 -10.38
CA VAL A 107 -16.95 -18.03 -9.92
C VAL A 107 -17.13 -18.75 -8.57
N GLN A 108 -16.50 -19.91 -8.40
CA GLN A 108 -16.50 -20.65 -7.14
C GLN A 108 -15.82 -19.91 -5.97
N GLN A 109 -14.70 -19.24 -6.22
CA GLN A 109 -14.01 -18.45 -5.20
C GLN A 109 -14.80 -17.18 -4.83
N LYS A 110 -15.44 -16.53 -5.81
CA LYS A 110 -16.37 -15.40 -5.58
C LYS A 110 -17.54 -15.86 -4.69
N ILE A 111 -18.16 -17.00 -5.00
CA ILE A 111 -19.22 -17.61 -4.18
C ILE A 111 -18.72 -17.91 -2.76
N LYS A 112 -17.55 -18.56 -2.60
CA LYS A 112 -16.99 -18.90 -1.28
C LYS A 112 -16.74 -17.66 -0.42
N LYS A 113 -16.27 -16.56 -1.03
CA LYS A 113 -16.07 -15.28 -0.35
C LYS A 113 -17.39 -14.68 0.14
N LEU A 114 -18.42 -14.67 -0.72
CA LEU A 114 -19.76 -14.19 -0.36
C LEU A 114 -20.40 -15.06 0.74
N GLN A 115 -20.24 -16.38 0.68
CA GLN A 115 -20.71 -17.30 1.73
C GLN A 115 -19.99 -17.05 3.07
N LYS A 116 -18.69 -16.78 3.06
CA LYS A 116 -17.93 -16.42 4.28
C LYS A 116 -18.43 -15.10 4.88
N GLN A 117 -18.73 -14.11 4.04
CA GLN A 117 -19.34 -12.85 4.49
C GLN A 117 -20.72 -13.10 5.09
N LEU A 118 -21.58 -13.88 4.43
CA LEU A 118 -22.90 -14.24 4.94
C LEU A 118 -22.84 -14.96 6.30
N LYS A 119 -21.89 -15.91 6.45
CA LYS A 119 -21.64 -16.58 7.73
C LYS A 119 -21.21 -15.60 8.81
N TYR A 120 -20.37 -14.62 8.48
CA TYR A 120 -19.92 -13.60 9.42
C TYR A 120 -21.08 -12.73 9.94
N ILE A 121 -21.91 -12.18 9.04
CA ILE A 121 -23.08 -11.38 9.46
C ILE A 121 -24.11 -12.22 10.21
N ASN A 122 -24.28 -13.50 9.86
CA ASN A 122 -25.14 -14.39 10.62
C ASN A 122 -24.60 -14.64 12.03
N ASN A 123 -23.30 -14.90 12.15
CA ASN A 123 -22.66 -15.09 13.44
C ASN A 123 -22.71 -13.83 14.30
N SER A 124 -22.62 -12.62 13.72
CA SER A 124 -22.78 -11.38 14.48
C SER A 124 -24.19 -11.20 15.02
N ARG A 125 -25.21 -11.74 14.36
CA ARG A 125 -26.60 -11.74 14.82
C ARG A 125 -26.86 -12.79 15.90
N VAL A 126 -26.33 -14.01 15.72
CA VAL A 126 -26.60 -15.17 16.59
C VAL A 126 -25.68 -15.22 17.81
N ASN A 127 -24.63 -14.38 17.86
CA ASN A 127 -23.71 -14.32 18.99
C ASN A 127 -24.47 -14.04 20.30
N LYS A 128 -24.33 -14.95 21.26
CA LYS A 128 -25.01 -14.89 22.57
C LYS A 128 -24.67 -13.62 23.36
N ASN A 129 -23.49 -13.02 23.12
CA ASN A 129 -23.07 -11.77 23.76
C ASN A 129 -23.67 -10.50 23.12
N ALA A 130 -24.39 -10.63 22.00
CA ALA A 130 -25.03 -9.52 21.28
C ALA A 130 -26.56 -9.58 21.34
N LYS A 131 -27.15 -10.62 21.95
CA LYS A 131 -28.60 -10.90 21.89
C LYS A 131 -29.48 -9.79 22.47
N ASP A 132 -28.98 -9.04 23.44
CA ASP A 132 -29.79 -8.05 24.18
C ASP A 132 -29.72 -6.63 23.58
N GLY A 133 -29.02 -6.44 22.45
CA GLY A 133 -28.76 -5.11 21.85
C GLY A 133 -29.34 -4.87 20.45
N TRP A 134 -30.01 -5.85 19.84
CA TRP A 134 -30.51 -5.70 18.46
C TRP A 134 -31.89 -5.05 18.43
N THR A 135 -32.00 -3.93 17.73
CA THR A 135 -33.27 -3.27 17.46
C THR A 135 -33.90 -3.78 16.16
N LYS A 136 -35.20 -3.50 15.95
CA LYS A 136 -35.89 -3.75 14.67
C LYS A 136 -35.18 -3.09 13.48
N LYS A 137 -34.50 -1.95 13.71
CA LYS A 137 -33.70 -1.26 12.70
C LYS A 137 -32.47 -2.06 12.32
N ASP A 138 -31.82 -2.71 13.29
CA ASP A 138 -30.65 -3.55 13.04
C ASP A 138 -31.02 -4.82 12.28
N ASP A 139 -32.16 -5.44 12.61
CA ASP A 139 -32.72 -6.57 11.85
C ASP A 139 -32.98 -6.19 10.38
N SER A 140 -33.61 -5.04 10.13
CA SER A 140 -33.86 -4.56 8.76
C SER A 140 -32.56 -4.30 7.99
N ILE A 141 -31.53 -3.75 8.65
CA ILE A 141 -30.21 -3.53 8.05
C ILE A 141 -29.52 -4.87 7.74
N TYR A 142 -29.62 -5.83 8.65
CA TYR A 142 -29.10 -7.19 8.45
C TYR A 142 -29.78 -7.87 7.27
N GLU A 143 -31.12 -7.88 7.22
CA GLU A 143 -31.88 -8.50 6.14
C GLU A 143 -31.50 -7.92 4.79
N LYS A 144 -31.46 -6.58 4.68
CA LYS A 144 -31.05 -5.91 3.44
C LYS A 144 -29.64 -6.29 2.99
N LYS A 145 -28.70 -6.47 3.93
CA LYS A 145 -27.33 -6.90 3.63
C LYS A 145 -27.27 -8.38 3.24
N ALA A 146 -27.99 -9.23 3.97
CA ALA A 146 -28.05 -10.66 3.72
C ALA A 146 -28.69 -10.97 2.36
N SER A 147 -29.84 -10.36 2.04
CA SER A 147 -30.52 -10.53 0.76
C SER A 147 -29.62 -10.17 -0.42
N LYS A 148 -28.90 -9.05 -0.37
CA LYS A 148 -27.95 -8.67 -1.42
C LYS A 148 -26.84 -9.70 -1.65
N LEU A 149 -26.31 -10.29 -0.57
CA LEU A 149 -25.28 -11.32 -0.67
C LEU A 149 -25.85 -12.62 -1.24
N ILE A 150 -27.06 -13.01 -0.82
CA ILE A 150 -27.77 -14.18 -1.33
C ILE A 150 -28.05 -14.02 -2.82
N ASP A 151 -28.60 -12.89 -3.25
CA ASP A 151 -28.88 -12.59 -4.65
C ASP A 151 -27.61 -12.64 -5.50
N SER A 152 -26.50 -12.12 -4.96
CA SER A 152 -25.20 -12.16 -5.63
C SER A 152 -24.67 -13.59 -5.78
N ILE A 153 -24.87 -14.45 -4.76
CA ILE A 153 -24.52 -15.87 -4.81
C ILE A 153 -25.38 -16.61 -5.85
N ILE A 154 -26.69 -16.35 -5.89
CA ILE A 154 -27.61 -16.97 -6.84
C ILE A 154 -27.22 -16.60 -8.27
N LYS A 155 -27.04 -15.30 -8.56
CA LYS A 155 -26.59 -14.83 -9.88
C LYS A 155 -25.28 -15.47 -10.31
N LEU A 156 -24.31 -15.56 -9.40
CA LEU A 156 -23.03 -16.21 -9.71
C LEU A 156 -23.17 -17.72 -9.95
N ARG A 157 -24.12 -18.39 -9.30
CA ARG A 157 -24.41 -19.81 -9.57
C ARG A 157 -25.06 -20.02 -10.93
N MET A 158 -25.94 -19.11 -11.35
CA MET A 158 -26.61 -19.17 -12.66
C MET A 158 -25.67 -18.95 -13.85
N ILE A 159 -24.54 -18.27 -13.66
CA ILE A 159 -23.49 -18.11 -14.70
C ILE A 159 -22.74 -19.43 -14.97
N LYS A 160 -22.98 -20.46 -14.15
CA LYS A 160 -22.27 -21.75 -14.19
C LYS A 160 -23.10 -22.90 -14.79
N GLU A 161 -24.29 -22.60 -15.28
CA GLU A 161 -25.11 -23.45 -16.17
C GLU A 161 -25.01 -22.92 -17.60
#